data_AF-Q0ZBT4-F1
#
_entry.id   AF-Q0ZBT4-F1
#
_cell.length_a   1.000
_cell.length_b   1.000
_cell.length_c   1.000
_cell.angle_alpha   90.00
_cell.angle_beta   90.00
_cell.angle_gamma   90.00
#
_symmetry.space_group_name_H-M   'P 1'
#
loop_
_entity.id
_entity.type
_entity.pdbx_description
1 polymer ?
#
loop_
_entity_poly.entity_id
_entity_poly.type
_entity_poly.pdbx_seq_one_letter_code
_entity_poly.pdbx_strand_id
1 'polypeptide(L)'
;GVIGQDVVELLEQAISHRNEVTIDVTAILNDTTGTLMSCAWKKHDCRIGLIVGTGSNACYVEKVENAQLFDGDRSKPYVLINTEWGAFGDDGALDFVRTEFDRDIDNNSINPGKQLHEKMISGMYMGELVRLVLVKMTNDKLLFNGQGSDLLFKRGNFFTKYVSEIESDKKGTYASCRQVLEELGLGHA
;
A
#
# COMPACT_ATOMS: atom_id res chain seq x y z
N GLY A 1 -11.91 -0.24 19.44
CA GLY A 1 -11.89 -0.25 17.96
C GLY A 1 -13.30 -0.01 17.47
N VAL A 2 -13.46 0.41 16.21
CA VAL A 2 -14.78 0.79 15.62
C VAL A 2 -15.33 -0.30 14.68
N ILE A 3 -14.80 -1.51 14.72
CA ILE A 3 -15.21 -2.63 13.85
C ILE A 3 -16.68 -2.96 14.12
N GLY A 4 -17.47 -3.06 13.05
CA GLY A 4 -18.90 -3.36 13.12
C GLY A 4 -19.79 -2.19 13.53
N GLN A 5 -19.26 -0.97 13.55
CA GLN A 5 -20.03 0.26 13.79
C GLN A 5 -20.22 1.03 12.48
N ASP A 6 -21.33 1.77 12.37
CA ASP A 6 -21.51 2.73 11.29
C ASP A 6 -20.65 3.97 11.55
N VAL A 7 -19.65 4.19 10.72
CA VAL A 7 -18.72 5.31 10.85
C VAL A 7 -19.37 6.67 10.53
N VAL A 8 -20.46 6.70 9.76
CA VAL A 8 -21.24 7.92 9.50
C VAL A 8 -21.95 8.35 10.77
N GLU A 9 -22.64 7.42 11.45
CA GLU A 9 -23.32 7.70 12.71
C GLU A 9 -22.33 8.18 13.78
N LEU A 10 -21.17 7.53 13.90
CA LEU A 10 -20.11 7.95 14.83
C LEU A 10 -19.62 9.38 14.55
N LEU A 11 -19.49 9.75 13.27
CA LEU A 11 -19.08 11.09 12.87
C LEU A 11 -20.17 12.13 13.15
N GLU A 12 -21.43 11.83 12.83
CA GLU A 12 -22.59 12.70 13.08
C GLU A 12 -22.78 12.96 14.59
N GLN A 13 -22.62 11.92 15.40
CA GLN A 13 -22.59 12.05 16.85
C GLN A 13 -21.46 13.00 17.25
N ALA A 14 -20.23 12.79 16.77
CA ALA A 14 -19.09 13.64 17.12
C ALA A 14 -19.28 15.12 16.73
N ILE A 15 -19.91 15.39 15.57
CA ILE A 15 -20.27 16.74 15.13
C ILE A 15 -21.31 17.35 16.07
N SER A 16 -22.37 16.60 16.38
CA SER A 16 -23.44 17.03 17.28
C SER A 16 -22.92 17.35 18.69
N HIS A 17 -21.95 16.59 19.19
CA HIS A 17 -21.34 16.85 20.49
C HIS A 17 -20.58 18.19 20.56
N ARG A 18 -20.03 18.67 19.42
CA ARG A 18 -19.32 19.95 19.39
C ARG A 18 -20.25 21.16 19.37
N ASN A 19 -21.45 21.05 18.78
CA ASN A 19 -22.43 22.15 18.67
C ASN A 19 -21.91 23.46 18.05
N GLU A 20 -20.77 23.42 17.34
CA GLU A 20 -20.13 24.60 16.73
C GLU A 20 -20.53 24.78 15.26
N VAL A 21 -20.83 23.67 14.57
CA VAL A 21 -21.11 23.63 13.14
C VAL A 21 -22.19 22.60 12.83
N THR A 22 -23.00 22.87 11.82
CA THR A 22 -23.93 21.90 11.23
C THR A 22 -23.34 21.40 9.91
N ILE A 23 -23.12 20.09 9.81
CA ILE A 23 -22.56 19.43 8.61
C ILE A 23 -23.52 18.30 8.22
N ASP A 24 -23.88 18.25 6.95
CA ASP A 24 -24.70 17.19 6.36
C ASP A 24 -23.79 16.13 5.71
N VAL A 25 -23.79 14.91 6.26
CA VAL A 25 -22.93 13.81 5.81
C VAL A 25 -23.64 13.03 4.70
N THR A 26 -23.35 13.36 3.45
CA THR A 26 -24.10 12.86 2.29
C THR A 26 -23.54 11.59 1.67
N ALA A 27 -22.25 11.30 1.87
CA ALA A 27 -21.60 10.15 1.27
C ALA A 27 -20.37 9.71 2.06
N ILE A 28 -20.12 8.40 2.02
CA ILE A 28 -18.84 7.79 2.38
C ILE A 28 -18.22 7.22 1.10
N LEU A 29 -16.92 7.48 0.93
CA LEU A 29 -16.19 7.10 -0.28
C LEU A 29 -14.88 6.41 0.10
N ASN A 30 -14.48 5.41 -0.68
CA ASN A 30 -13.12 4.90 -0.66
C ASN A 30 -12.19 5.82 -1.47
N ASP A 31 -10.93 5.95 -1.08
CA ASP A 31 -9.95 6.83 -1.74
C ASP A 31 -9.72 6.47 -3.23
N THR A 32 -9.73 5.19 -3.59
CA THR A 32 -9.64 4.75 -5.00
C THR A 32 -10.84 5.25 -5.80
N THR A 33 -12.05 5.20 -5.23
CA THR A 33 -13.28 5.67 -5.89
C THR A 33 -13.28 7.19 -6.06
N GLY A 34 -12.86 7.94 -5.03
CA GLY A 34 -12.66 9.38 -5.13
C GLY A 34 -11.60 9.76 -6.18
N THR A 35 -10.52 8.97 -6.28
CA THR A 35 -9.47 9.15 -7.28
C THR A 35 -10.00 8.94 -8.70
N LEU A 36 -10.78 7.88 -8.92
CA LEU A 36 -11.45 7.64 -10.20
C LEU A 36 -12.38 8.81 -10.55
N MET A 37 -13.27 9.20 -9.63
CA MET A 37 -14.25 10.27 -9.88
C MET A 37 -13.59 11.61 -10.18
N SER A 38 -12.52 11.96 -9.45
CA SER A 38 -11.74 13.17 -9.66
C SER A 38 -11.10 13.20 -11.07
N CYS A 39 -10.57 12.07 -11.53
CA CYS A 39 -10.04 11.96 -12.88
C CYS A 39 -11.15 12.00 -13.94
N ALA A 40 -12.24 11.25 -13.72
CA ALA A 40 -13.39 11.15 -14.61
C ALA A 40 -14.10 12.49 -14.85
N TRP A 41 -13.99 13.43 -13.91
CA TRP A 41 -14.46 14.81 -14.05
C TRP A 41 -13.83 15.51 -15.27
N LYS A 42 -12.54 15.31 -15.53
CA LYS A 42 -11.81 15.90 -16.66
C LYS A 42 -11.68 14.95 -17.86
N LYS A 43 -11.68 13.64 -17.61
CA LYS A 43 -11.44 12.58 -18.58
C LYS A 43 -12.57 11.57 -18.52
N HIS A 44 -13.64 11.83 -19.28
CA HIS A 44 -14.89 11.04 -19.23
C HIS A 44 -14.75 9.57 -19.66
N ASP A 45 -13.60 9.18 -20.19
CA ASP A 45 -13.18 7.82 -20.51
C ASP A 45 -12.46 7.09 -19.36
N CYS A 46 -12.16 7.77 -18.25
CA CYS A 46 -11.60 7.15 -17.05
C CYS A 46 -12.58 6.12 -16.47
N ARG A 47 -12.12 4.87 -16.31
CA ARG A 47 -12.92 3.73 -15.80
C ARG A 47 -12.28 2.99 -14.64
N ILE A 48 -11.04 3.34 -14.27
CA ILE A 48 -10.25 2.67 -13.24
C ILE A 48 -9.62 3.73 -12.35
N GLY A 49 -9.73 3.54 -11.04
CA GLY A 49 -8.96 4.24 -10.02
C GLY A 49 -7.93 3.29 -9.44
N LEU A 50 -6.71 3.78 -9.26
CA LEU A 50 -5.59 3.01 -8.73
C LEU A 50 -4.86 3.83 -7.67
N ILE A 51 -4.64 3.22 -6.51
CA ILE A 51 -3.79 3.75 -5.46
C ILE A 51 -2.58 2.83 -5.32
N VAL A 52 -1.40 3.43 -5.43
CA VAL A 52 -0.12 2.81 -5.12
C VAL A 52 0.67 3.81 -4.28
N GLY A 53 0.59 3.65 -2.97
CA GLY A 53 1.19 4.54 -1.98
C GLY A 53 1.58 3.76 -0.75
N THR A 54 1.19 4.21 0.45
CA THR A 54 1.36 3.42 1.67
C THR A 54 0.66 2.07 1.57
N GLY A 55 -0.58 2.06 1.07
CA GLY A 55 -1.31 0.86 0.67
C GLY A 55 -1.39 0.70 -0.85
N SER A 56 -2.05 -0.35 -1.29
CA SER A 56 -2.43 -0.51 -2.70
C SER A 56 -3.84 -1.02 -2.83
N ASN A 57 -4.65 -0.31 -3.61
CA ASN A 57 -6.03 -0.69 -3.90
C ASN A 57 -6.43 -0.21 -5.30
N ALA A 58 -7.49 -0.80 -5.86
CA ALA A 58 -8.10 -0.35 -7.09
C ALA A 58 -9.63 -0.36 -7.02
N CYS A 59 -10.23 0.48 -7.84
CA CYS A 59 -11.65 0.41 -8.16
C CYS A 59 -11.87 0.53 -9.67
N TYR A 60 -13.04 0.11 -10.13
CA TYR A 60 -13.41 0.24 -11.52
C TYR A 60 -14.91 0.43 -11.71
N VAL A 61 -15.30 0.90 -12.90
CA VAL A 61 -16.69 0.98 -13.33
C VAL A 61 -17.15 -0.38 -13.83
N GLU A 62 -18.07 -1.00 -13.10
CA GLU A 62 -18.71 -2.27 -13.46
C GLU A 62 -20.15 -2.01 -13.91
N LYS A 63 -20.69 -2.91 -14.72
CA LYS A 63 -22.11 -2.94 -15.05
C LYS A 63 -22.91 -3.47 -13.88
N VAL A 64 -24.06 -2.84 -13.62
CA VAL A 64 -24.98 -3.30 -12.56
C VAL A 64 -25.45 -4.75 -12.79
N GLU A 65 -25.58 -5.20 -14.05
CA GLU A 65 -25.95 -6.58 -14.39
C GLU A 65 -24.95 -7.63 -13.89
N ASN A 66 -23.67 -7.26 -13.75
CA ASN A 66 -22.60 -8.15 -13.26
C ASN A 66 -22.47 -8.11 -11.74
N ALA A 67 -22.92 -7.04 -11.09
CA ALA A 67 -22.81 -6.83 -9.65
C ALA A 67 -23.94 -7.58 -8.89
N GLN A 68 -23.79 -8.91 -8.77
CA GLN A 68 -24.82 -9.79 -8.20
C GLN A 68 -25.26 -9.41 -6.78
N LEU A 69 -24.33 -8.88 -5.97
CA LEU A 69 -24.57 -8.47 -4.59
C LEU A 69 -25.00 -7.00 -4.45
N PHE A 70 -25.16 -6.26 -5.56
CA PHE A 70 -25.58 -4.87 -5.50
C PHE A 70 -27.08 -4.74 -5.19
N ASP A 71 -27.36 -4.07 -4.06
CA ASP A 71 -28.68 -3.82 -3.48
C ASP A 71 -29.13 -2.35 -3.62
N GLY A 72 -28.34 -1.51 -4.30
CA GLY A 72 -28.66 -0.11 -4.58
C GLY A 72 -29.56 0.12 -5.80
N ASP A 73 -29.56 1.36 -6.30
CA ASP A 73 -30.39 1.76 -7.45
C ASP A 73 -29.98 1.05 -8.75
N ARG A 74 -30.75 0.02 -9.12
CA ARG A 74 -30.56 -0.75 -10.35
C ARG A 74 -31.08 -0.07 -11.62
N SER A 75 -31.64 1.14 -11.53
CA SER A 75 -32.00 1.93 -12.72
C SER A 75 -30.78 2.48 -13.45
N LYS A 76 -29.63 2.56 -12.77
CA LYS A 76 -28.36 2.99 -13.36
C LYS A 76 -27.69 1.80 -14.07
N PRO A 77 -27.02 2.03 -15.22
CA PRO A 77 -26.34 0.97 -15.95
C PRO A 77 -25.01 0.55 -15.30
N TYR A 78 -24.41 1.41 -14.46
CA TYR A 78 -23.07 1.21 -13.91
C TYR A 78 -23.01 1.50 -12.42
N VAL A 79 -22.07 0.83 -11.75
CA VAL A 79 -21.72 1.00 -10.34
C VAL A 79 -20.19 0.95 -10.20
N LEU A 80 -19.63 1.67 -9.23
CA LEU A 80 -18.20 1.55 -8.91
C LEU A 80 -17.97 0.36 -7.98
N ILE A 81 -17.07 -0.54 -8.35
CA ILE A 81 -16.61 -1.63 -7.49
C ILE A 81 -15.27 -1.24 -6.88
N ASN A 82 -15.27 -1.08 -5.56
CA ASN A 82 -14.04 -1.10 -4.78
C ASN A 82 -13.60 -2.56 -4.62
N THR A 83 -12.39 -2.88 -5.10
CA THR A 83 -11.93 -4.28 -5.13
C THR A 83 -11.39 -4.77 -3.80
N GLU A 84 -10.89 -3.85 -2.96
CA GLU A 84 -10.10 -4.20 -1.78
C GLU A 84 -9.03 -5.28 -2.08
N TRP A 85 -8.36 -5.13 -3.24
CA TRP A 85 -7.50 -6.20 -3.81
C TRP A 85 -6.26 -6.51 -2.97
N GLY A 86 -6.02 -5.78 -1.89
CA GLY A 86 -4.89 -5.98 -1.01
C GLY A 86 -4.91 -7.36 -0.36
N ALA A 87 -6.12 -7.88 -0.11
CA ALA A 87 -6.37 -9.21 0.44
C ALA A 87 -6.23 -10.35 -0.57
N PHE A 88 -5.94 -10.06 -1.84
CA PHE A 88 -5.71 -11.12 -2.83
C PHE A 88 -4.53 -12.01 -2.38
N GLY A 89 -4.73 -13.33 -2.43
CA GLY A 89 -3.75 -14.31 -1.98
C GLY A 89 -3.82 -14.68 -0.49
N ASP A 90 -4.63 -14.00 0.33
CA ASP A 90 -4.86 -14.35 1.75
C ASP A 90 -5.38 -15.80 1.94
N ASP A 91 -5.95 -16.39 0.88
CA ASP A 91 -6.42 -17.78 0.79
C ASP A 91 -5.36 -18.78 0.30
N GLY A 92 -4.12 -18.32 0.10
CA GLY A 92 -3.01 -19.12 -0.42
C GLY A 92 -2.83 -19.05 -1.94
N ALA A 93 -3.68 -18.33 -2.68
CA ALA A 93 -3.59 -18.25 -4.14
C ALA A 93 -2.26 -17.68 -4.65
N LEU A 94 -1.52 -16.93 -3.82
CA LEU A 94 -0.23 -16.32 -4.16
C LEU A 94 0.98 -17.05 -3.54
N ASP A 95 0.79 -18.17 -2.84
CA ASP A 95 1.89 -18.83 -2.12
C ASP A 95 3.03 -19.28 -3.02
N PHE A 96 2.73 -19.58 -4.29
CA PHE A 96 3.69 -20.00 -5.30
C PHE A 96 4.66 -18.90 -5.75
N VAL A 97 4.30 -17.62 -5.60
CA VAL A 97 5.17 -16.48 -5.95
C VAL A 97 5.84 -15.84 -4.74
N ARG A 98 5.25 -16.00 -3.54
CA ARG A 98 5.82 -15.44 -2.32
C ARG A 98 7.20 -16.04 -2.09
N THR A 99 8.15 -15.21 -1.67
CA THR A 99 9.51 -15.60 -1.29
C THR A 99 9.65 -15.78 0.22
N GLU A 100 10.85 -16.13 0.69
CA GLU A 100 11.17 -16.12 2.12
C GLU A 100 11.04 -14.70 2.72
N PHE A 101 11.32 -13.66 1.93
CA PHE A 101 11.25 -12.27 2.37
C PHE A 101 9.80 -11.80 2.52
N ASP A 102 8.92 -12.14 1.57
CA ASP A 102 7.49 -11.79 1.66
C ASP A 102 6.82 -12.46 2.87
N ARG A 103 7.26 -13.68 3.21
CA ARG A 103 6.81 -14.39 4.43
C ARG A 103 7.34 -13.73 5.69
N ASP A 104 8.60 -13.31 5.69
CA ASP A 104 9.18 -12.59 6.82
C ASP A 104 8.48 -11.25 7.08
N ILE A 105 8.21 -10.46 6.03
CA ILE A 105 7.43 -9.22 6.11
C ILE A 105 6.05 -9.49 6.71
N ASP A 106 5.34 -10.49 6.18
CA ASP A 106 3.99 -10.85 6.62
C ASP A 106 3.96 -11.28 8.10
N ASN A 107 4.85 -12.20 8.50
CA ASN A 107 4.95 -12.70 9.87
C ASN A 107 5.26 -11.61 10.91
N ASN A 108 5.95 -10.55 10.50
CA ASN A 108 6.35 -9.44 11.37
C ASN A 108 5.50 -8.17 11.16
N SER A 109 4.41 -8.27 10.39
CA SER A 109 3.46 -7.17 10.17
C SER A 109 2.43 -7.04 11.29
N ILE A 110 1.69 -5.94 11.30
CA ILE A 110 0.57 -5.73 12.24
C ILE A 110 -0.61 -6.68 12.01
N ASN A 111 -0.69 -7.29 10.84
CA ASN A 111 -1.79 -8.13 10.39
C ASN A 111 -1.28 -9.38 9.65
N PRO A 112 -0.59 -10.33 10.32
CA PRO A 112 -0.07 -11.54 9.69
C PRO A 112 -1.16 -12.37 9.00
N GLY A 113 -0.86 -12.89 7.81
CA GLY A 113 -1.79 -13.67 6.98
C GLY A 113 -2.91 -12.84 6.34
N LYS A 114 -2.80 -11.51 6.37
CA LYS A 114 -3.74 -10.58 5.75
C LYS A 114 -3.05 -9.60 4.84
N GLN A 115 -3.77 -9.09 3.85
CA GLN A 115 -3.27 -8.08 2.91
C GLN A 115 -2.02 -8.55 2.15
N LEU A 116 -1.96 -9.84 1.77
CA LEU A 116 -0.74 -10.44 1.23
C LEU A 116 -0.31 -9.81 -0.11
N HIS A 117 -1.24 -9.53 -1.00
CA HIS A 117 -0.95 -8.83 -2.25
C HIS A 117 -0.48 -7.40 -2.02
N GLU A 118 -1.11 -6.67 -1.10
CA GLU A 118 -0.68 -5.31 -0.73
C GLU A 118 0.75 -5.30 -0.18
N LYS A 119 1.13 -6.29 0.64
CA LYS A 119 2.49 -6.42 1.19
C LYS A 119 3.58 -6.60 0.14
N MET A 120 3.25 -7.15 -1.01
CA MET A 120 4.20 -7.37 -2.11
C MET A 120 4.32 -6.15 -3.06
N ILE A 121 3.44 -5.15 -2.92
CA ILE A 121 3.35 -4.03 -3.88
C ILE A 121 3.53 -2.68 -3.21
N SER A 122 2.94 -2.48 -2.04
CA SER A 122 2.78 -1.15 -1.49
C SER A 122 4.10 -0.57 -0.97
N GLY A 123 4.16 0.76 -0.95
CA GLY A 123 5.30 1.50 -0.46
C GLY A 123 5.63 1.17 0.99
N MET A 124 4.63 0.88 1.84
CA MET A 124 4.84 0.56 3.26
C MET A 124 5.81 -0.63 3.47
N TYR A 125 5.83 -1.59 2.54
CA TYR A 125 6.60 -2.84 2.70
C TYR A 125 7.79 -2.94 1.75
N MET A 126 7.79 -2.18 0.65
CA MET A 126 8.85 -2.22 -0.36
C MET A 126 10.25 -1.95 0.20
N GLY A 127 10.38 -0.99 1.12
CA GLY A 127 11.67 -0.70 1.76
C GLY A 127 12.17 -1.85 2.63
N GLU A 128 11.28 -2.49 3.39
CA GLU A 128 11.62 -3.64 4.23
C GLU A 128 12.01 -4.86 3.38
N LEU A 129 11.37 -5.06 2.23
CA LEU A 129 11.74 -6.11 1.27
C LEU A 129 13.19 -5.94 0.81
N VAL A 130 13.56 -4.73 0.38
CA VAL A 130 14.94 -4.43 -0.02
C VAL A 130 15.91 -4.64 1.15
N ARG A 131 15.56 -4.17 2.35
CA ARG A 131 16.39 -4.36 3.55
C ARG A 131 16.67 -5.83 3.84
N LEU A 132 15.65 -6.68 3.78
CA LEU A 132 15.80 -8.11 4.07
C LEU A 132 16.74 -8.80 3.08
N VAL A 133 16.65 -8.44 1.80
CA VAL A 133 17.58 -8.92 0.77
C VAL A 133 19.00 -8.45 1.08
N LEU A 134 19.20 -7.16 1.40
CA LEU A 134 20.51 -6.61 1.75
C LEU A 134 21.10 -7.29 2.99
N VAL A 135 20.30 -7.52 4.03
CA VAL A 135 20.72 -8.25 5.24
C VAL A 135 21.16 -9.66 4.91
N LYS A 136 20.38 -10.39 4.10
CA LYS A 136 20.74 -11.76 3.68
C LYS A 136 22.06 -11.76 2.92
N MET A 137 22.20 -10.91 1.89
CA MET A 137 23.42 -10.83 1.10
C MET A 137 24.64 -10.38 1.91
N THR A 138 24.45 -9.53 2.91
CA THR A 138 25.51 -9.15 3.85
C THR A 138 25.93 -10.33 4.70
N ASN A 139 24.98 -11.03 5.33
CA ASN A 139 25.28 -12.20 6.17
C ASN A 139 25.96 -13.33 5.38
N ASP A 140 25.60 -13.49 4.11
CA ASP A 140 26.20 -14.46 3.17
C ASP A 140 27.57 -13.98 2.61
N LYS A 141 28.06 -12.81 3.05
CA LYS A 141 29.31 -12.17 2.61
C LYS A 141 29.37 -11.85 1.11
N LEU A 142 28.21 -11.70 0.48
CA LEU A 142 28.07 -11.33 -0.93
C LEU A 142 28.07 -9.80 -1.11
N LEU A 143 27.62 -9.06 -0.10
CA LEU A 143 27.67 -7.60 -0.05
C LEU A 143 28.45 -7.11 1.16
N PHE A 144 28.99 -5.90 1.03
CA PHE A 144 29.64 -5.11 2.10
C PHE A 144 30.73 -5.86 2.86
N ASN A 145 31.42 -6.81 2.22
CA ASN A 145 32.42 -7.69 2.83
C ASN A 145 31.91 -8.44 4.09
N GLY A 146 30.61 -8.65 4.19
CA GLY A 146 29.98 -9.25 5.37
C GLY A 146 29.81 -8.30 6.57
N GLN A 147 30.03 -7.00 6.38
CA GLN A 147 29.96 -5.99 7.43
C GLN A 147 28.73 -5.11 7.20
N GLY A 148 27.66 -5.38 7.96
CA GLY A 148 26.48 -4.53 8.01
C GLY A 148 26.61 -3.39 9.03
N SER A 149 25.48 -2.77 9.36
CA SER A 149 25.38 -1.73 10.38
C SER A 149 24.16 -1.98 11.27
N ASP A 150 24.14 -1.39 12.48
CA ASP A 150 22.97 -1.45 13.36
C ASP A 150 21.71 -0.88 12.67
N LEU A 151 21.89 0.10 11.79
CA LEU A 151 20.80 0.70 11.03
C LEU A 151 20.24 -0.26 9.98
N LEU A 152 21.09 -1.00 9.25
CA LEU A 152 20.66 -2.01 8.29
C LEU A 152 19.92 -3.18 8.96
N PHE A 153 20.41 -3.62 10.13
CA PHE A 153 19.83 -4.77 10.84
C PHE A 153 18.50 -4.45 11.55
N LYS A 154 18.18 -3.18 11.74
CA LYS A 154 16.91 -2.75 12.34
C LYS A 154 15.77 -2.69 11.31
N ARG A 155 14.66 -3.38 11.59
CA ARG A 155 13.45 -3.38 10.74
C ARG A 155 12.90 -1.97 10.52
N GLY A 156 12.42 -1.71 9.31
CA GLY A 156 11.78 -0.44 8.95
C GLY A 156 12.74 0.74 8.78
N ASN A 157 14.06 0.54 8.94
CA ASN A 157 15.04 1.61 8.73
C ASN A 157 15.41 1.83 7.25
N PHE A 158 15.00 0.92 6.36
CA PHE A 158 15.13 1.16 4.92
C PHE A 158 13.79 1.73 4.41
N PHE A 159 13.75 3.04 4.19
CA PHE A 159 12.53 3.70 3.76
C PHE A 159 12.25 3.50 2.27
N THR A 160 10.97 3.51 1.89
CA THR A 160 10.54 3.46 0.48
C THR A 160 11.21 4.53 -0.38
N LYS A 161 11.43 5.73 0.18
CA LYS A 161 12.12 6.82 -0.52
C LYS A 161 13.53 6.42 -0.98
N TYR A 162 14.23 5.56 -0.23
CA TYR A 162 15.56 5.10 -0.59
C TYR A 162 15.54 4.25 -1.85
N VAL A 163 14.49 3.43 -2.05
CA VAL A 163 14.29 2.68 -3.30
C VAL A 163 14.15 3.66 -4.47
N SER A 164 13.32 4.67 -4.33
CA SER A 164 13.11 5.68 -5.38
C SER A 164 14.37 6.51 -5.66
N GLU A 165 15.12 6.91 -4.62
CA GLU A 165 16.36 7.67 -4.74
C GLU A 165 17.44 6.85 -5.45
N ILE A 166 17.62 5.57 -5.08
CA ILE A 166 18.56 4.66 -5.75
C ILE A 166 18.19 4.46 -7.23
N GLU A 167 16.93 4.15 -7.52
CA GLU A 167 16.47 3.92 -8.90
C GLU A 167 16.49 5.19 -9.77
N SER A 168 16.57 6.38 -9.16
CA SER A 168 16.68 7.65 -9.88
C SER A 168 18.09 7.93 -10.41
N ASP A 169 19.11 7.20 -9.93
CA ASP A 169 20.46 7.33 -10.43
C ASP A 169 20.52 6.96 -11.93
N LYS A 170 21.21 7.79 -12.72
CA LYS A 170 21.44 7.46 -14.14
C LYS A 170 22.35 6.24 -14.24
N LYS A 171 22.23 5.51 -15.34
CA LYS A 171 23.11 4.37 -15.62
C LYS A 171 24.59 4.77 -15.52
N GLY A 172 25.32 4.07 -14.64
CA GLY A 172 26.75 4.30 -14.40
C GLY A 172 27.06 5.39 -13.37
N THR A 173 26.04 6.05 -12.81
CA THR A 173 26.15 6.93 -11.64
C THR A 173 25.50 6.24 -10.44
N TYR A 174 26.04 6.47 -9.25
CA TYR A 174 25.56 5.85 -8.00
C TYR A 174 25.58 6.85 -6.85
N ALA A 175 25.25 8.12 -7.14
CA ALA A 175 25.41 9.19 -6.17
C ALA A 175 24.34 9.08 -5.07
N SER A 176 23.08 8.93 -5.46
CA SER A 176 21.98 8.70 -4.53
C SER A 176 22.17 7.38 -3.79
N CYS A 177 22.60 6.33 -4.49
CA CYS A 177 22.90 5.04 -3.87
C CYS A 177 23.96 5.14 -2.77
N ARG A 178 25.08 5.82 -3.03
CA ARG A 178 26.12 6.04 -2.00
C ARG A 178 25.60 6.86 -0.82
N GLN A 179 24.83 7.90 -1.07
CA GLN A 179 24.24 8.71 0.00
C GLN A 179 23.32 7.87 0.88
N VAL A 180 22.46 7.03 0.30
CA VAL A 180 21.60 6.11 1.06
C VAL A 180 22.43 5.13 1.88
N LEU A 181 23.50 4.56 1.31
CA LEU A 181 24.40 3.66 2.05
C LEU A 181 25.08 4.38 3.21
N GLU A 182 25.52 5.63 3.03
CA GLU A 182 26.07 6.46 4.10
C GLU A 182 25.04 6.72 5.21
N GLU A 183 23.79 7.06 4.85
CA GLU A 183 22.68 7.24 5.80
C GLU A 183 22.36 5.95 6.58
N LEU A 184 22.58 4.78 5.96
CA LEU A 184 22.48 3.47 6.60
C LEU A 184 23.72 3.08 7.39
N GLY A 185 24.73 3.94 7.53
CA GLY A 185 25.96 3.63 8.26
C GLY A 185 26.85 2.61 7.53
N LEU A 186 26.73 2.53 6.21
CA LEU A 186 27.50 1.66 5.31
C LEU A 186 28.49 2.47 4.46
N GLY A 187 29.08 3.53 5.00
CA GLY A 187 30.04 4.37 4.28
C GLY A 187 31.35 3.66 3.87
N HIS A 188 31.59 2.45 4.37
CA HIS A 188 32.69 1.58 3.96
C HIS A 188 32.41 0.74 2.71
N ALA A 189 31.16 0.73 2.22
CA ALA A 189 30.70 -0.06 1.08
C ALA A 189 31.23 0.44 -0.28
#